data_AF-A0A9P9FYX1-F1
#
_entry.id   AF-A0A9P9FYX1-F1
#
_cell.length_a   1.000
_cell.length_b   1.000
_cell.length_c   1.000
_cell.angle_alpha   90.00
_cell.angle_beta   90.00
_cell.angle_gamma   90.00
#
_symmetry.space_group_name_H-M   'P 1'
#
loop_
_entity.id
_entity.type
_entity.pdbx_description
1 polymer ?
#
loop_
_entity_poly.entity_id
_entity_poly.type
_entity_poly.pdbx_seq_one_letter_code
_entity_poly.pdbx_strand_id
1 'polypeptide(L)'
;MLRLFAVIWLYLSRICLAQNSSLPKDCSVEIKPVDEGFPMYNSTRTAPSRFIGQSAPWYITATVTDRRAPNLVFGDVDTSQELSVFISVPRTLVATQRGRDSRVCPYMMKAVNKTSENPPDMDTDDDPSFANHSCKGVISDKCIKEFENSTLAVGGGSSKCPSLQSFDLSEECKEHLFIGQTVPRNFSSARCSVDEMPYLDLPENYTTFGSGLWVGLDGDKDRGDFDLYDLRVQQTIPLLFSVSTGAGMSRMICMAPDQVVSGSRKPELKLEGADEEDENMASRVGGLGAAVFLSVGAMIFSLLYFVKMRLSSFIAGAALLSASGANALNILLNNDDGFGSGNLREMYRIFKEKGHNVWLVAPATKQSGKGGTSDFTTEGNLTAPSQYDLIPKGAPSVGHDPKDSQIWYYNGTPAACTFVALDYVLPKFANFSVPDLVVTGPNYGTNLGGFVWTLSGTAGAAYAATNRGIPAIAISASNQEVPYFEVKNRTNPATWAAQASVKFVENFIATSPKNGPLLPIGYGVNVNLPVLTKKNLNPDFVQTRFTGNAHVNEAVLDKEKGTFTWANIKPYAAGVNACINGDCSLPGVGIFLHG
;
A
#
# COMPACT_ATOMS: atom_id res chain seq x y z
N MET A 1 -29.68 16.87 2.00
CA MET A 1 -29.84 15.42 1.71
C MET A 1 -29.70 15.08 0.23
N LEU A 2 -30.33 15.78 -0.72
CA LEU A 2 -30.19 15.45 -2.15
C LEU A 2 -28.77 15.63 -2.76
N ARG A 3 -27.96 16.55 -2.21
CA ARG A 3 -26.58 16.79 -2.71
C ARG A 3 -25.55 15.75 -2.27
N LEU A 4 -25.80 15.00 -1.18
CA LEU A 4 -24.86 13.98 -0.69
C LEU A 4 -24.98 12.66 -1.47
N PHE A 5 -26.20 12.32 -1.93
CA PHE A 5 -26.47 11.14 -2.75
C PHE A 5 -25.86 11.22 -4.15
N ALA A 6 -25.71 12.42 -4.72
CA ALA A 6 -25.12 12.60 -6.05
C ALA A 6 -23.60 12.36 -6.06
N VAL A 7 -22.91 12.70 -4.96
CA VAL A 7 -21.45 12.55 -4.83
C VAL A 7 -21.06 11.08 -4.70
N ILE A 8 -21.84 10.30 -3.94
CA ILE A 8 -21.60 8.88 -3.71
C ILE A 8 -21.89 8.04 -4.96
N TRP A 9 -22.91 8.43 -5.75
CA TRP A 9 -23.23 7.73 -6.99
C TRP A 9 -22.19 7.95 -8.10
N LEU A 10 -21.59 9.15 -8.18
CA LEU A 10 -20.50 9.46 -9.11
C LEU A 10 -19.21 8.70 -8.78
N TYR A 11 -18.94 8.44 -7.50
CA TYR A 11 -17.77 7.69 -7.05
C TYR A 11 -17.90 6.19 -7.36
N LEU A 12 -19.07 5.61 -7.13
CA LEU A 12 -19.31 4.17 -7.33
C LEU A 12 -19.44 3.77 -8.81
N SER A 13 -19.85 4.67 -9.70
CA SER A 13 -19.88 4.40 -11.15
C SER A 13 -18.49 4.28 -11.80
N ARG A 14 -17.41 4.69 -11.10
CA ARG A 14 -16.05 4.66 -11.67
C ARG A 14 -15.29 3.33 -11.46
N ILE A 15 -15.81 2.40 -10.66
CA ILE A 15 -15.03 1.19 -10.26
C ILE A 15 -15.50 -0.06 -11.02
N CYS A 16 -16.71 -0.06 -11.57
CA CYS A 16 -17.18 -1.14 -12.45
C CYS A 16 -17.22 -0.65 -13.88
N LEU A 17 -16.16 -0.91 -14.65
CA LEU A 17 -16.12 -1.13 -16.10
C LEU A 17 -14.65 -1.41 -16.41
N ALA A 18 -14.35 -2.34 -17.32
CA ALA A 18 -13.15 -2.12 -18.15
C ALA A 18 -13.42 -0.79 -18.85
N GLN A 19 -12.86 0.32 -18.34
CA GLN A 19 -13.33 1.64 -18.72
C GLN A 19 -12.81 1.96 -20.10
N ASN A 20 -13.74 2.08 -21.04
CA ASN A 20 -13.53 2.90 -22.22
C ASN A 20 -13.09 4.28 -21.67
N SER A 21 -11.85 4.71 -21.96
CA SER A 21 -11.32 5.99 -21.45
C SER A 21 -12.38 7.09 -21.50
N SER A 22 -12.52 7.83 -20.41
CA SER A 22 -13.38 9.01 -20.36
C SER A 22 -12.82 10.13 -21.24
N LEU A 23 -11.51 10.04 -21.53
CA LEU A 23 -10.79 10.93 -22.42
C LEU A 23 -11.03 10.55 -23.90
N PRO A 24 -11.03 11.55 -24.78
CA PRO A 24 -11.02 11.33 -26.22
C PRO A 24 -9.87 10.45 -26.72
N LYS A 25 -10.11 9.77 -27.85
CA LYS A 25 -9.10 8.92 -28.51
C LYS A 25 -7.86 9.68 -29.00
N ASP A 26 -7.95 11.01 -29.18
CA ASP A 26 -6.86 11.89 -29.60
C ASP A 26 -5.96 12.37 -28.43
N CYS A 27 -6.26 11.97 -27.19
CA CYS A 27 -5.40 12.27 -26.05
C CYS A 27 -4.08 11.50 -26.10
N SER A 28 -3.07 12.05 -25.43
CA SER A 28 -1.70 11.54 -25.56
C SER A 28 -1.52 10.15 -24.93
N VAL A 29 -0.53 9.41 -25.41
CA VAL A 29 -0.30 8.02 -25.02
C VAL A 29 0.05 7.85 -23.54
N GLU A 30 0.55 8.90 -22.90
CA GLU A 30 0.92 8.91 -21.49
C GLU A 30 -0.31 9.01 -20.57
N ILE A 31 -1.33 9.79 -20.95
CA ILE A 31 -2.43 10.14 -20.04
C ILE A 31 -3.55 9.10 -20.05
N LYS A 32 -3.73 8.43 -21.19
CA LYS A 32 -4.85 7.50 -21.39
C LYS A 32 -4.79 6.26 -20.47
N PRO A 33 -3.64 5.58 -20.29
CA PRO A 33 -3.55 4.45 -19.35
C PRO A 33 -3.86 4.86 -17.90
N VAL A 34 -3.51 6.10 -17.53
CA VAL A 34 -3.77 6.65 -16.20
C VAL A 34 -5.28 6.85 -15.98
N ASP A 35 -5.99 7.45 -16.94
CA ASP A 35 -7.45 7.64 -16.88
C ASP A 35 -8.22 6.32 -16.87
N GLU A 36 -7.74 5.31 -17.61
CA GLU A 36 -8.39 3.99 -17.66
C GLU A 36 -8.17 3.15 -16.38
N GLY A 37 -7.45 3.69 -15.39
CA GLY A 37 -7.17 2.99 -14.13
C GLY A 37 -6.13 1.88 -14.25
N PHE A 38 -5.32 1.89 -15.31
CA PHE A 38 -4.20 0.99 -15.53
C PHE A 38 -2.87 1.75 -15.50
N PRO A 39 -2.45 2.33 -14.35
CA PRO A 39 -1.11 2.90 -14.25
C PRO A 39 -0.08 1.78 -14.46
N MET A 40 0.59 1.79 -15.61
CA MET A 40 1.56 0.75 -15.99
C MET A 40 3.01 1.08 -15.57
N TYR A 41 3.23 2.12 -14.76
CA TYR A 41 4.58 2.52 -14.36
C TYR A 41 5.06 1.79 -13.10
N ASN A 42 6.29 1.31 -13.17
CA ASN A 42 7.01 0.60 -12.12
C ASN A 42 7.85 1.53 -11.23
N SER A 43 8.22 2.71 -11.72
CA SER A 43 8.96 3.65 -10.88
C SER A 43 8.62 5.06 -11.28
N THR A 44 8.65 5.98 -10.33
CA THR A 44 8.23 7.36 -10.54
C THR A 44 9.15 8.31 -9.80
N ARG A 45 9.13 9.60 -10.12
CA ARG A 45 9.60 10.67 -9.24
C ARG A 45 8.88 11.94 -9.59
N THR A 46 8.56 12.75 -8.59
CA THR A 46 7.94 14.06 -8.79
C THR A 46 8.81 15.18 -8.24
N ALA A 47 8.89 16.27 -8.99
CA ALA A 47 9.76 17.41 -8.72
C ALA A 47 8.98 18.72 -8.83
N PRO A 48 8.89 19.54 -7.78
CA PRO A 48 8.35 20.89 -7.89
C PRO A 48 9.33 21.81 -8.65
N SER A 49 8.82 22.61 -9.58
CA SER A 49 9.59 23.59 -10.33
C SER A 49 8.78 24.86 -10.57
N ARG A 50 9.42 26.03 -10.43
CA ARG A 50 8.77 27.33 -10.63
C ARG A 50 9.37 28.03 -11.85
N PHE A 51 8.54 28.41 -12.83
CA PHE A 51 8.97 29.22 -13.96
C PHE A 51 8.66 30.71 -13.71
N ILE A 52 9.39 31.62 -14.37
CA ILE A 52 9.23 33.07 -14.20
C ILE A 52 7.78 33.48 -14.53
N GLY A 53 7.23 34.35 -13.68
CA GLY A 53 5.87 34.88 -13.82
C GLY A 53 4.77 33.96 -13.29
N GLN A 54 5.11 32.84 -12.64
CA GLN A 54 4.17 31.93 -11.99
C GLN A 54 4.09 32.19 -10.48
N SER A 55 2.87 32.15 -9.95
CA SER A 55 2.59 32.32 -8.51
C SER A 55 2.65 31.02 -7.72
N ALA A 56 2.61 29.87 -8.39
CA ALA A 56 2.60 28.53 -7.79
C ALA A 56 3.54 27.62 -8.60
N PRO A 57 4.19 26.62 -7.96
CA PRO A 57 5.05 25.67 -8.66
C PRO A 57 4.23 24.79 -9.62
N TRP A 58 4.88 24.23 -10.62
CA TRP A 58 4.39 23.09 -11.40
C TRP A 58 5.13 21.85 -10.93
N TYR A 59 4.48 20.69 -10.99
CA TYR A 59 5.12 19.42 -10.65
C TYR A 59 5.46 18.67 -11.92
N ILE A 60 6.72 18.31 -12.07
CA ILE A 60 7.21 17.48 -13.17
C ILE A 60 7.35 16.07 -12.65
N THR A 61 6.81 15.09 -13.36
CA THR A 61 6.90 13.69 -12.97
C THR A 61 7.57 12.89 -14.09
N ALA A 62 8.53 12.04 -13.76
CA ALA A 62 9.12 11.08 -14.67
C ALA A 62 8.78 9.65 -14.22
N THR A 63 8.45 8.76 -15.15
CA THR A 63 8.04 7.38 -14.82
C THR A 63 8.65 6.34 -15.76
N VAL A 64 9.04 5.19 -15.24
CA VAL A 64 9.42 4.00 -16.04
C VAL A 64 8.28 2.99 -16.00
N THR A 65 7.82 2.53 -17.16
CA THR A 65 6.95 1.37 -17.33
C THR A 65 7.80 0.23 -17.86
N ASP A 66 7.81 -0.92 -17.20
CA ASP A 66 8.56 -2.09 -17.68
C ASP A 66 7.62 -3.28 -17.88
N ARG A 67 7.54 -3.74 -19.13
CA ARG A 67 6.57 -4.72 -19.60
C ARG A 67 7.29 -6.02 -19.92
N ARG A 68 6.82 -7.12 -19.32
CA ARG A 68 7.47 -8.44 -19.38
C ARG A 68 6.50 -9.59 -19.66
N ALA A 69 5.41 -9.34 -20.38
CA ALA A 69 4.38 -10.36 -20.59
C ALA A 69 4.95 -11.59 -21.34
N PRO A 70 4.48 -12.83 -21.08
CA PRO A 70 5.04 -14.07 -21.62
C PRO A 70 5.17 -14.20 -23.15
N ASN A 71 4.52 -13.33 -23.91
CA ASN A 71 4.56 -13.30 -25.38
C ASN A 71 4.91 -11.90 -25.93
N LEU A 72 5.42 -11.00 -25.07
CA LEU A 72 5.90 -9.71 -25.50
C LEU A 72 7.31 -9.85 -26.06
N VAL A 73 7.52 -9.30 -27.26
CA VAL A 73 8.83 -9.13 -27.89
C VAL A 73 8.86 -7.71 -28.44
N PHE A 74 9.90 -6.95 -28.10
CA PHE A 74 10.13 -5.59 -28.60
C PHE A 74 11.54 -5.54 -29.21
N GLY A 75 11.62 -5.34 -30.53
CA GLY A 75 12.87 -5.57 -31.25
C GLY A 75 13.28 -7.05 -31.17
N ASP A 76 14.50 -7.30 -30.68
CA ASP A 76 15.08 -8.65 -30.48
C ASP A 76 15.11 -9.07 -28.99
N VAL A 77 14.38 -8.39 -28.10
CA VAL A 77 14.39 -8.66 -26.64
C VAL A 77 12.98 -8.97 -26.09
N ASP A 78 12.93 -9.77 -25.01
CA ASP A 78 11.69 -10.32 -24.42
C ASP A 78 10.93 -9.34 -23.50
N THR A 79 11.45 -8.13 -23.32
CA THR A 79 10.88 -7.09 -22.46
C THR A 79 10.95 -5.72 -23.14
N SER A 80 10.07 -4.81 -22.75
CA SER A 80 10.07 -3.43 -23.26
C SER A 80 9.93 -2.44 -22.13
N GLN A 81 10.68 -1.34 -22.19
CA GLN A 81 10.59 -0.27 -21.22
C GLN A 81 10.05 1.00 -21.87
N GLU A 82 9.27 1.77 -21.13
CA GLU A 82 8.76 3.05 -21.58
C GLU A 82 9.07 4.13 -20.56
N LEU A 83 9.61 5.26 -21.02
CA LEU A 83 9.85 6.43 -20.21
C LEU A 83 8.82 7.50 -20.56
N SER A 84 8.09 7.97 -19.55
CA SER A 84 7.07 9.02 -19.71
C SER A 84 7.35 10.20 -18.80
N VAL A 85 7.04 11.41 -19.28
CA VAL A 85 7.13 12.64 -18.48
C VAL A 85 5.78 13.33 -18.44
N PHE A 86 5.34 13.75 -17.26
CA PHE A 86 4.09 14.43 -17.00
C PHE A 86 4.32 15.80 -16.40
N ILE A 87 3.33 16.69 -16.57
CA ILE A 87 3.32 18.05 -16.02
C ILE A 87 2.00 18.26 -15.30
N SER A 88 2.08 18.52 -13.99
CA SER A 88 0.92 18.90 -13.17
C SER A 88 0.95 20.39 -12.92
N VAL A 89 -0.15 21.07 -13.26
CA VAL A 89 -0.30 22.53 -13.13
C VAL A 89 -1.50 22.88 -12.25
N PRO A 90 -1.52 24.07 -11.62
CA PRO A 90 -2.70 24.51 -10.86
C PRO A 90 -3.94 24.53 -11.74
N ARG A 91 -5.07 24.04 -11.24
CA ARG A 91 -6.36 24.06 -11.96
C ARG A 91 -6.78 25.48 -12.35
N THR A 92 -6.34 26.49 -11.60
CA THR A 92 -6.57 27.91 -11.90
C THR A 92 -5.87 28.39 -13.19
N LEU A 93 -4.94 27.63 -13.75
CA LEU A 93 -4.30 27.93 -15.03
C LEU A 93 -5.11 27.38 -16.22
N VAL A 94 -5.84 26.28 -16.03
CA VAL A 94 -6.48 25.53 -17.12
C VAL A 94 -7.69 26.27 -17.68
N ALA A 95 -7.86 26.23 -19.00
CA ALA A 95 -8.92 26.92 -19.74
C ALA A 95 -8.96 28.46 -19.59
N THR A 96 -7.92 29.05 -18.98
CA THR A 96 -7.74 30.50 -18.91
C THR A 96 -7.02 31.04 -20.14
N GLN A 97 -7.05 32.36 -20.33
CA GLN A 97 -6.26 33.00 -21.39
C GLN A 97 -4.76 32.74 -21.19
N ARG A 98 -4.27 32.84 -19.95
CA ARG A 98 -2.88 32.52 -19.60
C ARG A 98 -2.52 31.06 -19.88
N GLY A 99 -3.41 30.10 -19.59
CA GLY A 99 -3.22 28.69 -19.93
C GLY A 99 -3.25 28.41 -21.43
N ARG A 100 -4.10 29.12 -22.17
CA ARG A 100 -4.16 29.09 -23.65
C ARG A 100 -2.93 29.69 -24.31
N ASP A 101 -2.33 30.69 -23.70
CA ASP A 101 -1.13 31.37 -24.21
C ASP A 101 0.15 30.66 -23.74
N SER A 102 0.05 29.83 -22.69
CA SER A 102 1.17 28.99 -22.23
C SER A 102 1.58 28.03 -23.34
N ARG A 103 2.87 28.02 -23.66
CA ARG A 103 3.47 27.02 -24.55
C ARG A 103 4.60 26.33 -23.83
N VAL A 104 4.53 25.00 -23.74
CA VAL A 104 5.57 24.18 -23.12
C VAL A 104 6.14 23.23 -24.17
N CYS A 105 7.44 23.35 -24.39
CA CYS A 105 8.20 22.47 -25.27
C CYS A 105 9.20 21.68 -24.41
N PRO A 106 8.87 20.43 -24.11
CA PRO A 106 9.77 19.56 -23.36
C PRO A 106 10.71 18.80 -24.30
N TYR A 107 11.97 18.70 -23.88
CA TYR A 107 13.03 17.97 -24.54
C TYR A 107 13.73 17.06 -23.53
N MET A 108 14.03 15.85 -23.95
CA MET A 108 14.72 14.85 -23.15
C MET A 108 16.12 14.64 -23.73
N MET A 109 17.10 14.64 -22.84
CA MET A 109 18.48 14.37 -23.16
C MET A 109 18.81 12.91 -22.88
N LYS A 110 19.93 12.42 -23.40
CA LYS A 110 20.43 11.08 -23.09
C LYS A 110 20.62 10.98 -21.58
N ALA A 111 20.15 9.86 -21.03
CA ALA A 111 20.34 9.56 -19.63
C ALA A 111 21.85 9.40 -19.33
N VAL A 112 22.22 9.76 -18.10
CA VAL A 112 23.60 9.74 -17.63
C VAL A 112 23.70 8.72 -16.50
N ASN A 113 24.71 7.86 -16.52
CA ASN A 113 25.01 6.86 -15.48
C ASN A 113 25.53 7.53 -14.21
N LYS A 114 24.70 8.38 -13.61
CA LYS A 114 24.92 9.05 -12.33
C LYS A 114 23.61 9.06 -11.57
N THR A 115 23.67 8.70 -10.30
CA THR A 115 22.60 9.01 -9.34
C THR A 115 22.60 10.50 -9.10
N SER A 116 21.42 11.13 -9.10
CA SER A 116 21.27 12.50 -8.62
C SER A 116 21.65 12.50 -7.13
N GLU A 117 22.80 13.10 -6.79
CA GLU A 117 23.13 13.44 -5.41
C GLU A 117 22.13 14.51 -4.95
N ASN A 118 21.07 14.12 -4.27
CA ASN A 118 20.21 15.08 -3.58
C ASN A 118 20.01 14.62 -2.14
N PRO A 119 20.36 15.45 -1.14
CA PRO A 119 20.19 15.11 0.25
C PRO A 119 18.69 15.02 0.62
N PRO A 120 18.29 14.09 1.50
CA PRO A 120 16.90 13.81 1.87
C PRO A 120 16.17 14.96 2.60
N ASP A 121 16.81 16.10 2.84
CA ASP A 121 16.31 17.21 3.68
C ASP A 121 15.91 18.48 2.89
N MET A 122 15.76 18.43 1.56
CA MET A 122 15.25 19.59 0.78
C MET A 122 13.73 19.65 0.65
N ASP A 123 12.99 18.77 1.31
CA ASP A 123 11.52 18.83 1.46
C ASP A 123 11.11 19.79 2.58
N THR A 124 11.56 21.05 2.51
CA THR A 124 10.94 22.13 3.29
C THR A 124 10.08 22.99 2.38
N ASP A 125 8.87 23.33 2.83
CA ASP A 125 7.87 24.13 2.10
C ASP A 125 8.40 25.51 1.62
N ASP A 126 9.58 25.93 2.06
CA ASP A 126 10.15 27.27 1.84
C ASP A 126 11.33 27.34 0.85
N ASP A 127 11.84 26.23 0.29
CA ASP A 127 12.92 26.29 -0.71
C ASP A 127 12.53 25.67 -2.08
N PRO A 128 12.26 26.47 -3.13
CA PRO A 128 11.93 25.98 -4.47
C PRO A 128 13.15 25.42 -5.25
N SER A 129 14.17 24.91 -4.55
CA SER A 129 15.50 24.62 -5.09
C SER A 129 15.71 23.24 -5.69
N PHE A 130 14.75 22.30 -5.57
CA PHE A 130 14.89 20.95 -6.16
C PHE A 130 15.28 21.02 -7.64
N ALA A 131 14.56 21.81 -8.44
CA ALA A 131 14.90 22.00 -9.85
C ALA A 131 16.13 22.91 -10.08
N ASN A 132 16.50 23.82 -9.17
CA ASN A 132 17.64 24.74 -9.35
C ASN A 132 19.00 24.02 -9.28
N HIS A 133 19.06 22.90 -8.56
CA HIS A 133 20.30 22.15 -8.35
C HIS A 133 20.26 20.73 -8.90
N SER A 134 19.09 20.22 -9.33
CA SER A 134 18.92 18.84 -9.82
C SER A 134 19.96 18.39 -10.86
N CYS A 135 20.42 19.28 -11.73
CA CYS A 135 21.39 18.93 -12.79
C CYS A 135 22.86 19.12 -12.42
N LYS A 136 23.16 19.69 -11.25
CA LYS A 136 24.54 19.94 -10.81
C LYS A 136 25.28 18.60 -10.67
N GLY A 137 26.46 18.50 -11.27
CA GLY A 137 27.25 17.25 -11.26
C GLY A 137 26.77 16.16 -12.24
N VAL A 138 25.53 16.26 -12.75
CA VAL A 138 24.98 15.38 -13.79
C VAL A 138 25.37 15.88 -15.18
N ILE A 139 25.23 17.20 -15.41
CA ILE A 139 25.67 17.90 -16.62
C ILE A 139 26.64 19.02 -16.20
N SER A 140 27.57 19.39 -17.08
CA SER A 140 28.48 20.51 -16.83
C SER A 140 27.72 21.84 -16.66
N ASP A 141 28.18 22.70 -15.74
CA ASP A 141 27.59 24.03 -15.53
C ASP A 141 27.56 24.88 -16.82
N LYS A 142 28.54 24.64 -17.72
CA LYS A 142 28.59 25.24 -19.05
C LYS A 142 27.36 24.82 -19.86
N CYS A 143 27.09 23.53 -20.00
CA CYS A 143 25.95 23.05 -20.76
C CYS A 143 24.62 23.45 -20.14
N ILE A 144 24.48 23.40 -18.80
CA ILE A 144 23.27 23.91 -18.11
C ILE A 144 22.98 25.36 -18.53
N LYS A 145 24.00 26.23 -18.49
CA LYS A 145 23.87 27.63 -18.91
C LYS A 145 23.55 27.77 -20.39
N GLU A 146 24.18 27.01 -21.27
CA GLU A 146 23.89 27.05 -22.71
C GLU A 146 22.44 26.65 -23.00
N PHE A 147 21.94 25.58 -22.38
CA PHE A 147 20.55 25.15 -22.53
C PHE A 147 19.54 26.17 -21.98
N GLU A 148 19.78 26.74 -20.80
CA GLU A 148 18.87 27.71 -20.21
C GLU A 148 18.92 29.07 -20.94
N ASN A 149 20.09 29.47 -21.42
CA ASN A 149 20.26 30.68 -22.23
C ASN A 149 19.76 30.52 -23.66
N SER A 150 19.61 29.28 -24.16
CA SER A 150 18.92 28.98 -25.39
C SER A 150 17.40 29.22 -25.22
N THR A 151 17.06 30.49 -25.01
CA THR A 151 15.69 30.98 -24.89
C THR A 151 15.09 31.06 -26.27
N LEU A 152 14.69 29.90 -26.79
CA LEU A 152 13.82 29.86 -27.94
C LEU A 152 12.44 30.29 -27.45
N ALA A 153 12.15 31.59 -27.58
CA ALA A 153 10.80 32.09 -27.41
C ALA A 153 9.91 31.25 -28.33
N VAL A 154 9.13 30.33 -27.76
CA VAL A 154 8.04 29.68 -28.47
C VAL A 154 7.07 30.81 -28.77
N GLY A 155 7.24 31.44 -29.94
CA GLY A 155 6.56 32.67 -30.30
C GLY A 155 5.06 32.49 -30.13
N GLY A 156 4.35 33.52 -29.68
CA GLY A 156 2.93 33.45 -29.32
C GLY A 156 1.97 32.94 -30.42
N GLY A 157 2.46 32.72 -31.64
CA GLY A 157 1.73 32.10 -32.75
C GLY A 157 2.36 30.83 -33.34
N SER A 158 3.47 30.31 -32.81
CA SER A 158 4.10 29.10 -33.34
C SER A 158 3.26 27.86 -33.02
N SER A 159 2.90 27.09 -34.06
CA SER A 159 2.24 25.80 -33.93
C SER A 159 3.19 24.65 -33.63
N LYS A 160 4.51 24.92 -33.59
CA LYS A 160 5.56 23.92 -33.41
C LYS A 160 6.59 24.34 -32.37
N CYS A 161 7.08 23.35 -31.65
CA CYS A 161 8.27 23.47 -30.82
C CYS A 161 9.53 23.59 -31.71
N PRO A 162 10.53 24.36 -31.27
CA PRO A 162 11.81 24.41 -31.97
C PRO A 162 12.44 23.03 -32.18
N SER A 163 13.09 22.85 -33.32
CA SER A 163 13.86 21.63 -33.59
C SER A 163 15.06 21.54 -32.66
N LEU A 164 15.46 20.32 -32.29
CA LEU A 164 16.71 20.07 -31.55
C LEU A 164 17.95 20.68 -32.25
N GLN A 165 17.92 20.82 -33.57
CA GLN A 165 19.00 21.41 -34.37
C GLN A 165 19.04 22.95 -34.31
N SER A 166 17.99 23.59 -33.78
CA SER A 166 17.87 25.05 -33.70
C SER A 166 18.45 25.64 -32.41
N PHE A 167 18.87 24.80 -31.46
CA PHE A 167 19.54 25.26 -30.26
C PHE A 167 20.97 25.66 -30.58
N ASP A 168 21.30 26.92 -30.28
CA ASP A 168 22.67 27.44 -30.39
C ASP A 168 23.50 26.95 -29.20
N LEU A 169 24.01 25.73 -29.35
CA LEU A 169 24.79 25.02 -28.34
C LEU A 169 26.18 24.70 -28.89
N SER A 170 27.15 24.60 -28.00
CA SER A 170 28.44 24.00 -28.33
C SER A 170 28.28 22.52 -28.71
N GLU A 171 29.20 22.00 -29.54
CA GLU A 171 29.16 20.60 -29.97
C GLU A 171 29.13 19.62 -28.79
N GLU A 172 29.86 19.93 -27.72
CA GLU A 172 29.84 19.20 -26.44
C GLU A 172 28.41 19.05 -25.89
N CYS A 173 27.62 20.12 -25.87
CA CYS A 173 26.28 20.09 -25.30
C CYS A 173 25.25 19.48 -26.28
N LYS A 174 25.48 19.57 -27.60
CA LYS A 174 24.60 18.96 -28.62
C LYS A 174 24.57 17.43 -28.54
N GLU A 175 25.67 16.78 -28.16
CA GLU A 175 25.77 15.32 -28.10
C GLU A 175 24.79 14.66 -27.12
N HIS A 176 24.31 15.44 -26.15
CA HIS A 176 23.36 15.00 -25.15
C HIS A 176 21.89 15.05 -25.60
N LEU A 177 21.56 15.71 -26.71
CA LEU A 177 20.17 15.78 -27.18
C LEU A 177 19.69 14.40 -27.66
N PHE A 178 18.53 13.95 -27.16
CA PHE A 178 17.97 12.64 -27.49
C PHE A 178 16.65 12.76 -28.25
N ILE A 179 15.62 13.33 -27.62
CA ILE A 179 14.30 13.47 -28.23
C ILE A 179 13.60 14.75 -27.77
N GLY A 180 12.73 15.30 -28.61
CA GLY A 180 11.93 16.48 -28.30
C GLY A 180 10.54 16.39 -28.91
N GLN A 181 9.59 17.07 -28.29
CA GLN A 181 8.26 17.21 -28.86
C GLN A 181 8.21 18.26 -29.96
N THR A 182 7.39 18.01 -30.97
CA THR A 182 7.21 18.94 -32.10
C THR A 182 5.99 19.83 -31.90
N VAL A 183 5.03 19.42 -31.08
CA VAL A 183 3.80 20.17 -30.80
C VAL A 183 3.87 20.72 -29.37
N PRO A 184 3.77 22.04 -29.17
CA PRO A 184 3.83 22.63 -27.83
C PRO A 184 2.59 22.25 -27.04
N ARG A 185 2.80 21.85 -25.78
CA ARG A 185 1.69 21.66 -24.83
C ARG A 185 1.18 23.03 -24.38
N ASN A 186 -0.14 23.18 -24.38
CA ASN A 186 -0.84 24.29 -23.75
C ASN A 186 -1.91 23.76 -22.81
N PHE A 187 -2.50 24.63 -22.00
CA PHE A 187 -3.52 24.28 -21.01
C PHE A 187 -4.87 24.88 -21.38
N SER A 188 -5.17 24.90 -22.69
CA SER A 188 -6.40 25.50 -23.23
C SER A 188 -7.67 24.78 -22.81
N SER A 189 -7.56 23.52 -22.42
CA SER A 189 -8.67 22.65 -22.01
C SER A 189 -8.17 21.58 -21.05
N ALA A 190 -9.05 21.14 -20.15
CA ALA A 190 -8.85 19.96 -19.29
C ALA A 190 -9.16 18.63 -20.02
N ARG A 191 -9.48 18.68 -21.32
CA ARG A 191 -9.98 17.53 -22.10
C ARG A 191 -9.03 16.31 -22.13
N CYS A 192 -7.72 16.51 -21.93
CA CYS A 192 -6.71 15.44 -21.93
C CYS A 192 -5.81 15.54 -20.69
N SER A 193 -6.42 15.73 -19.52
CA SER A 193 -5.75 15.71 -18.22
C SER A 193 -6.47 14.79 -17.23
N VAL A 194 -5.73 14.33 -16.23
CA VAL A 194 -6.26 13.61 -15.08
C VAL A 194 -6.07 14.43 -13.82
N ASP A 195 -7.04 14.36 -12.91
CA ASP A 195 -7.02 15.09 -11.66
C ASP A 195 -6.15 14.41 -10.59
N GLU A 196 -5.84 13.13 -10.77
CA GLU A 196 -5.06 12.31 -9.84
C GLU A 196 -4.09 11.43 -10.64
N MET A 197 -2.86 11.35 -10.16
CA MET A 197 -1.87 10.38 -10.64
C MET A 197 -1.72 9.30 -9.57
N PRO A 198 -2.00 8.02 -9.87
CA PRO A 198 -1.81 6.94 -8.92
C PRO A 198 -0.40 6.91 -8.32
N TYR A 199 -0.30 6.66 -7.02
CA TYR A 199 0.96 6.52 -6.28
C TYR A 199 1.82 7.80 -6.13
N LEU A 200 1.27 8.97 -6.49
CA LEU A 200 1.94 10.26 -6.32
C LEU A 200 1.11 11.21 -5.47
N ASP A 201 1.76 11.81 -4.47
CA ASP A 201 1.16 12.82 -3.60
C ASP A 201 1.23 14.21 -4.27
N LEU A 202 0.30 14.46 -5.20
CA LEU A 202 0.12 15.78 -5.82
C LEU A 202 -0.92 16.61 -5.03
N PRO A 203 -0.76 17.94 -4.92
CA PRO A 203 -1.76 18.76 -4.22
C PRO A 203 -3.13 18.73 -4.93
N GLU A 204 -4.22 18.67 -4.15
CA GLU A 204 -5.60 18.49 -4.67
C GLU A 204 -6.03 19.54 -5.71
N ASN A 205 -5.46 20.75 -5.67
CA ASN A 205 -5.80 21.84 -6.59
C ASN A 205 -5.00 21.82 -7.91
N TYR A 206 -4.32 20.72 -8.22
CA TYR A 206 -3.60 20.49 -9.47
C TYR A 206 -4.35 19.54 -10.40
N THR A 207 -3.93 19.52 -11.66
CA THR A 207 -4.35 18.54 -12.66
C THR A 207 -3.17 18.25 -13.57
N THR A 208 -3.07 17.01 -14.03
CA THR A 208 -1.88 16.45 -14.69
C THR A 208 -2.13 16.23 -16.16
N PHE A 209 -1.18 16.68 -16.97
CA PHE A 209 -1.13 16.48 -18.41
C PHE A 209 0.07 15.60 -18.75
N GLY A 210 -0.04 14.74 -19.77
CA GLY A 210 1.17 14.21 -20.41
C GLY A 210 2.01 15.38 -20.93
N SER A 211 3.33 15.34 -20.81
CA SER A 211 4.16 16.41 -21.38
C SER A 211 4.23 16.33 -22.91
N GLY A 212 3.90 15.16 -23.48
CA GLY A 212 4.17 14.76 -24.85
C GLY A 212 5.44 13.90 -24.95
N LEU A 213 6.36 13.97 -23.99
CA LEU A 213 7.55 13.12 -23.96
C LEU A 213 7.20 11.70 -23.50
N TRP A 214 7.22 10.80 -24.48
CA TRP A 214 7.11 9.36 -24.31
C TRP A 214 8.12 8.67 -25.22
N VAL A 215 8.86 7.70 -24.68
CA VAL A 215 9.85 6.91 -25.43
C VAL A 215 9.74 5.45 -25.06
N GLY A 216 9.49 4.58 -26.04
CA GLY A 216 9.70 3.14 -25.93
C GLY A 216 11.16 2.78 -26.17
N LEU A 217 11.71 1.92 -25.33
CA LEU A 217 13.09 1.48 -25.31
C LEU A 217 13.14 -0.05 -25.18
N ASP A 218 14.17 -0.65 -25.75
CA ASP A 218 14.48 -2.06 -25.51
C ASP A 218 14.68 -2.27 -24.00
N GLY A 219 14.05 -3.32 -23.47
CA GLY A 219 14.26 -3.75 -22.09
C GLY A 219 15.36 -4.81 -21.98
N ASP A 220 15.37 -5.51 -20.85
CA ASP A 220 16.21 -6.68 -20.58
C ASP A 220 16.02 -7.79 -21.63
N LYS A 221 17.12 -8.44 -22.00
CA LYS A 221 17.15 -9.53 -23.00
C LYS A 221 16.28 -10.71 -22.57
N ASP A 222 16.39 -11.08 -21.30
CA ASP A 222 15.68 -12.19 -20.67
C ASP A 222 14.69 -11.64 -19.64
N ARG A 223 13.50 -12.26 -19.54
CA ARG A 223 12.46 -11.79 -18.59
C ARG A 223 12.85 -11.87 -17.12
N GLY A 224 13.80 -12.75 -16.79
CA GLY A 224 14.32 -12.91 -15.43
C GLY A 224 15.43 -11.91 -15.07
N ASP A 225 15.96 -11.17 -16.05
CA ASP A 225 17.03 -10.19 -15.87
C ASP A 225 16.45 -8.79 -15.66
N PHE A 226 16.99 -7.99 -14.74
CA PHE A 226 16.49 -6.66 -14.42
C PHE A 226 17.58 -5.58 -14.52
N ASP A 227 18.73 -5.88 -15.13
CA ASP A 227 19.86 -4.94 -15.20
C ASP A 227 19.49 -3.62 -15.89
N LEU A 228 18.81 -3.67 -17.04
CA LEU A 228 18.36 -2.46 -17.76
C LEU A 228 17.23 -1.76 -17.04
N TYR A 229 16.33 -2.50 -16.38
CA TYR A 229 15.29 -1.90 -15.54
C TYR A 229 15.92 -1.13 -14.38
N ASP A 230 16.80 -1.77 -13.61
CA ASP A 230 17.47 -1.19 -12.46
C ASP A 230 18.30 0.02 -12.87
N LEU A 231 19.00 -0.06 -14.00
CA LEU A 231 19.70 1.06 -14.60
C LEU A 231 18.74 2.21 -14.95
N ARG A 232 17.57 1.94 -15.56
CA ARG A 232 16.58 2.95 -15.97
C ARG A 232 15.91 3.67 -14.82
N VAL A 233 15.61 2.95 -13.75
CA VAL A 233 15.03 3.53 -12.53
C VAL A 233 16.01 4.51 -11.87
N GLN A 234 17.31 4.21 -11.91
CA GLN A 234 18.33 4.95 -11.15
C GLN A 234 19.08 6.01 -11.96
N GLN A 235 19.21 5.85 -13.28
CA GLN A 235 19.95 6.79 -14.11
C GLN A 235 19.21 8.14 -14.23
N THR A 236 19.95 9.22 -14.04
CA THR A 236 19.36 10.55 -14.12
C THR A 236 19.11 10.95 -15.58
N ILE A 237 17.89 11.42 -15.86
CA ILE A 237 17.47 11.90 -17.17
C ILE A 237 17.37 13.43 -17.12
N PRO A 238 18.21 14.15 -17.89
CA PRO A 238 18.08 15.59 -18.03
C PRO A 238 16.92 15.96 -18.95
N LEU A 239 16.07 16.87 -18.47
CA LEU A 239 14.88 17.37 -19.14
C LEU A 239 15.00 18.89 -19.30
N LEU A 240 14.89 19.37 -20.53
CA LEU A 240 14.81 20.79 -20.84
C LEU A 240 13.37 21.17 -21.10
N PHE A 241 12.84 22.11 -20.33
CA PHE A 241 11.51 22.68 -20.55
C PHE A 241 11.64 24.12 -21.04
N SER A 242 11.26 24.37 -22.29
CA SER A 242 11.07 25.72 -22.80
C SER A 242 9.63 26.16 -22.59
N VAL A 243 9.43 27.15 -21.72
CA VAL A 243 8.10 27.61 -21.30
C VAL A 243 7.91 29.07 -21.70
N SER A 244 6.91 29.33 -22.53
CA SER A 244 6.48 30.68 -22.88
C SER A 244 5.17 31.00 -22.17
N THR A 245 5.24 31.81 -21.11
CA THR A 245 4.10 32.44 -20.41
C THR A 245 4.04 33.96 -20.66
N GLY A 246 4.86 34.47 -21.59
CA GLY A 246 5.02 35.89 -21.90
C GLY A 246 6.46 36.25 -22.30
N ALA A 247 7.44 35.98 -21.44
CA ALA A 247 8.85 36.36 -21.66
C ALA A 247 9.75 35.22 -22.21
N GLY A 248 9.25 33.97 -22.28
CA GLY A 248 9.98 32.81 -22.77
C GLY A 248 11.21 32.45 -21.91
N MET A 249 11.17 31.32 -21.20
CA MET A 249 12.33 30.84 -20.45
C MET A 249 12.49 29.34 -20.60
N SER A 250 13.72 28.93 -20.89
CA SER A 250 14.16 27.53 -20.90
C SER A 250 14.73 27.17 -19.54
N ARG A 251 14.42 25.97 -19.03
CA ARG A 251 14.89 25.50 -17.71
C ARG A 251 15.28 24.03 -17.76
N MET A 252 16.42 23.71 -17.17
CA MET A 252 16.89 22.34 -17.01
C MET A 252 16.38 21.73 -15.70
N ILE A 253 15.95 20.47 -15.77
CA ILE A 253 15.51 19.67 -14.63
C ILE A 253 16.03 18.25 -14.83
N CYS A 254 16.80 17.73 -13.89
CA CYS A 254 17.36 16.39 -13.99
C CYS A 254 16.62 15.45 -13.02
N MET A 255 16.09 14.35 -13.55
CA MET A 255 15.23 13.45 -12.78
C MET A 255 15.53 11.99 -13.09
N ALA A 256 15.72 11.19 -12.05
CA ALA A 256 15.63 9.73 -12.12
C ALA A 256 14.26 9.31 -11.59
N PRO A 257 13.56 8.31 -12.17
CA PRO A 257 12.32 7.76 -11.61
C PRO A 257 12.52 6.86 -10.37
N ASP A 258 13.46 7.21 -9.48
CA ASP A 258 13.98 6.39 -8.39
C ASP A 258 13.07 6.26 -7.16
N GLN A 259 11.95 7.01 -7.12
CA GLN A 259 10.87 6.78 -6.17
C GLN A 259 9.99 5.61 -6.66
N VAL A 260 10.39 4.40 -6.24
CA VAL A 260 9.70 3.15 -6.54
C VAL A 260 8.33 3.13 -5.88
N VAL A 261 7.27 3.05 -6.69
CA VAL A 261 5.88 2.98 -6.22
C VAL A 261 5.57 1.60 -5.64
N SER A 262 4.56 1.54 -4.77
CA SER A 262 4.17 0.28 -4.14
C SER A 262 3.73 -0.75 -5.18
N GLY A 263 4.28 -1.97 -5.09
CA GLY A 263 4.02 -3.06 -6.03
C GLY A 263 5.07 -3.24 -7.13
N SER A 264 6.00 -2.29 -7.25
CA SER A 264 7.05 -2.35 -8.26
C SER A 264 8.36 -2.90 -7.72
N ARG A 265 9.20 -3.43 -8.62
CA ARG A 265 10.49 -4.01 -8.24
C ARG A 265 11.45 -2.90 -7.80
N LYS A 266 12.10 -3.09 -6.63
CA LYS A 266 13.16 -2.19 -6.16
C LYS A 266 14.47 -2.51 -6.89
N PRO A 267 15.20 -1.52 -7.40
CA PRO A 267 16.45 -1.77 -8.09
C PRO A 267 17.49 -2.41 -7.16
N GLU A 268 18.21 -3.41 -7.66
CA GLU A 268 19.27 -4.16 -6.96
C GLU A 268 20.66 -3.88 -7.56
N LEU A 269 20.74 -3.55 -8.86
CA LEU A 269 21.99 -3.19 -9.53
C LEU A 269 22.61 -1.93 -8.91
N LYS A 270 23.88 -2.00 -8.52
CA LYS A 270 24.68 -0.83 -8.13
C LYS A 270 25.18 -0.11 -9.39
N LEU A 271 24.96 1.20 -9.49
CA LEU A 271 25.47 1.99 -10.61
C LEU A 271 27.00 2.14 -10.52
N GLU A 272 27.71 1.81 -11.59
CA GLU A 272 29.14 2.07 -11.71
C GLU A 272 29.40 3.59 -11.73
N GLY A 273 30.25 4.09 -10.83
CA GLY A 273 30.57 5.52 -10.66
C GLY A 273 30.01 6.17 -9.39
N ALA A 274 29.35 5.42 -8.50
CA ALA A 274 29.24 5.80 -7.10
C ALA A 274 30.57 5.47 -6.42
N ASP A 275 31.39 6.48 -6.15
CA ASP A 275 32.76 6.32 -5.65
C ASP A 275 32.82 5.36 -4.44
N GLU A 276 33.74 4.39 -4.54
CA GLU A 276 34.28 3.68 -3.39
C GLU A 276 35.00 4.71 -2.50
N GLU A 277 34.42 5.10 -1.35
CA GLU A 277 35.22 5.58 -0.22
C GLU A 277 34.52 5.43 1.14
N ASP A 278 35.22 4.69 2.01
CA ASP A 278 35.21 4.66 3.47
C ASP A 278 34.09 3.98 4.27
N GLU A 279 34.11 2.64 4.21
CA GLU A 279 34.05 1.84 5.45
C GLU A 279 35.23 2.19 6.38
N ASN A 280 35.16 3.28 7.14
CA ASN A 280 35.86 3.48 8.43
C ASN A 280 35.63 4.90 8.98
N MET A 281 34.41 5.19 9.46
CA MET A 281 34.20 6.26 10.43
C MET A 281 33.15 5.88 11.48
N ALA A 282 33.37 4.72 12.11
CA ALA A 282 32.87 4.47 13.45
C ALA A 282 34.04 4.64 14.44
N SER A 283 33.78 5.36 15.54
CA SER A 283 34.62 5.45 16.74
C SER A 283 35.79 6.45 16.68
N ARG A 284 35.52 7.70 17.10
CA ARG A 284 36.16 8.38 18.26
C ARG A 284 35.91 9.89 18.27
N VAL A 285 34.84 10.31 18.93
CA VAL A 285 34.94 11.28 20.04
C VAL A 285 34.01 10.77 21.14
N GLY A 286 34.60 10.07 22.11
CA GLY A 286 33.93 9.65 23.31
C GLY A 286 33.81 10.80 24.31
N GLY A 287 32.69 10.78 25.03
CA GLY A 287 32.64 10.93 26.48
C GLY A 287 33.12 12.25 27.09
N LEU A 288 32.16 13.03 27.61
CA LEU A 288 32.18 13.50 29.00
C LEU A 288 30.76 13.93 29.37
N GLY A 289 30.20 13.39 30.46
CA GLY A 289 28.96 13.91 31.05
C GLY A 289 27.95 12.92 31.60
N ALA A 290 28.37 11.80 32.19
CA ALA A 290 27.55 11.12 33.19
C ALA A 290 27.75 11.82 34.53
N ALA A 291 26.71 12.48 35.05
CA ALA A 291 26.33 12.62 36.47
C ALA A 291 25.52 13.92 36.67
N VAL A 292 24.62 13.88 37.66
CA VAL A 292 23.94 15.01 38.31
C VAL A 292 22.50 15.31 37.80
N PHE A 293 21.54 14.41 38.10
CA PHE A 293 20.52 14.60 39.15
C PHE A 293 19.33 13.63 38.96
N LEU A 294 19.23 12.66 39.88
CA LEU A 294 17.94 12.14 40.33
C LEU A 294 17.35 13.16 41.32
N SER A 295 16.07 13.50 41.17
CA SER A 295 15.01 13.23 42.16
C SER A 295 13.91 14.30 42.27
N VAL A 296 12.70 13.79 42.52
CA VAL A 296 11.52 14.39 43.19
C VAL A 296 10.59 15.30 42.39
N GLY A 297 9.43 14.73 42.01
CA GLY A 297 8.16 14.94 42.71
C GLY A 297 7.54 16.35 42.75
N ALA A 298 6.33 16.43 42.15
CA ALA A 298 5.17 17.22 42.56
C ALA A 298 5.34 18.73 42.81
N MET A 299 4.59 19.56 42.05
CA MET A 299 3.44 20.34 42.56
C MET A 299 3.00 21.45 41.58
N ILE A 300 1.68 21.48 41.35
CA ILE A 300 0.81 22.66 41.48
C ILE A 300 1.15 23.90 40.64
N PHE A 301 0.28 24.19 39.65
CA PHE A 301 -0.23 25.55 39.49
C PHE A 301 -1.72 25.51 39.11
N SER A 302 -2.55 25.70 40.14
CA SER A 302 -3.89 26.27 39.99
C SER A 302 -3.76 27.78 40.10
N LEU A 303 -4.40 28.54 39.22
CA LEU A 303 -5.09 29.76 39.66
C LEU A 303 -6.28 30.06 38.75
N LEU A 304 -7.45 29.69 39.27
CA LEU A 304 -8.77 30.16 38.90
C LEU A 304 -8.88 31.67 39.13
N TYR A 305 -9.64 32.37 38.28
CA TYR A 305 -10.48 33.48 38.73
C TYR A 305 -11.88 33.43 38.10
N PHE A 306 -12.84 33.06 38.96
CA PHE A 306 -14.21 33.55 39.12
C PHE A 306 -15.04 34.01 37.91
N VAL A 307 -16.20 33.36 37.67
CA VAL A 307 -17.53 33.87 38.09
C VAL A 307 -18.48 32.68 38.33
N LYS A 308 -19.23 32.73 39.45
CA LYS A 308 -20.24 31.75 39.89
C LYS A 308 -21.54 32.51 40.20
N MET A 309 -22.66 32.14 39.57
CA MET A 309 -24.06 32.42 40.01
C MET A 309 -24.98 31.36 39.35
N ARG A 310 -25.29 30.25 40.04
CA ARG A 310 -26.50 29.92 40.85
C ARG A 310 -27.82 29.98 40.05
N LEU A 311 -28.36 28.81 39.65
CA LEU A 311 -29.45 27.98 40.28
C LEU A 311 -30.84 28.36 39.69
N SER A 312 -31.76 27.50 39.24
CA SER A 312 -32.08 26.10 39.58
C SER A 312 -33.05 25.47 38.54
N SER A 313 -32.95 24.14 38.40
CA SER A 313 -34.06 23.16 38.19
C SER A 313 -34.86 23.14 36.88
N PHE A 314 -34.67 22.10 36.04
CA PHE A 314 -35.46 20.86 36.13
C PHE A 314 -34.84 19.73 35.29
N ILE A 315 -34.93 18.52 35.84
CA ILE A 315 -34.37 17.25 35.41
C ILE A 315 -35.24 16.63 34.30
N ALA A 316 -34.64 16.28 33.16
CA ALA A 316 -34.92 15.08 32.35
C ALA A 316 -34.15 15.18 31.02
N GLY A 317 -33.10 14.37 30.85
CA GLY A 317 -32.37 14.27 29.58
C GLY A 317 -30.86 14.14 29.67
N ALA A 318 -30.31 13.56 30.73
CA ALA A 318 -28.89 13.21 30.82
C ALA A 318 -28.71 11.70 30.63
N ALA A 319 -28.77 11.25 29.38
CA ALA A 319 -28.30 9.92 28.97
C ALA A 319 -27.93 9.88 27.48
N LEU A 320 -27.34 10.94 26.95
CA LEU A 320 -26.77 10.97 25.60
C LEU A 320 -25.72 12.07 25.64
N LEU A 321 -24.47 11.73 25.93
CA LEU A 321 -23.22 12.47 25.62
C LEU A 321 -22.09 11.91 26.49
N SER A 322 -21.65 10.71 26.13
CA SER A 322 -20.29 10.18 26.37
C SER A 322 -20.12 8.92 25.51
N ALA A 323 -20.40 9.04 24.20
CA ALA A 323 -19.86 8.10 23.23
C ALA A 323 -18.69 8.84 22.56
N SER A 324 -17.50 8.61 23.10
CA SER A 324 -16.25 8.84 22.38
C SER A 324 -16.41 8.24 20.98
N GLY A 325 -16.36 9.08 19.95
CA GLY A 325 -16.53 8.65 18.56
C GLY A 325 -15.43 7.67 18.15
N ALA A 326 -15.68 6.39 18.32
CA ALA A 326 -15.03 5.36 17.54
C ALA A 326 -15.74 5.36 16.17
N ASN A 327 -14.99 5.63 15.09
CA ASN A 327 -15.51 5.42 13.75
C ASN A 327 -15.77 3.91 13.59
N ALA A 328 -17.04 3.54 13.41
CA ALA A 328 -17.42 2.16 13.18
C ALA A 328 -16.79 1.66 11.87
N LEU A 329 -15.86 0.72 11.97
CA LEU A 329 -15.25 0.06 10.82
C LEU A 329 -16.14 -1.04 10.21
N ASN A 330 -15.96 -1.27 8.91
CA ASN A 330 -16.42 -2.44 8.17
C ASN A 330 -15.38 -3.56 8.30
N ILE A 331 -15.71 -4.61 9.04
CA ILE A 331 -14.80 -5.71 9.36
C ILE A 331 -15.29 -6.98 8.67
N LEU A 332 -14.42 -7.63 7.91
CA LEU A 332 -14.65 -8.97 7.37
C LEU A 332 -13.97 -10.02 8.25
N LEU A 333 -14.72 -11.01 8.71
CA LEU A 333 -14.22 -12.15 9.48
C LEU A 333 -14.14 -13.41 8.63
N ASN A 334 -13.09 -14.20 8.85
CA ASN A 334 -12.87 -15.52 8.24
C ASN A 334 -12.16 -16.44 9.27
N ASN A 335 -12.04 -17.74 9.01
CA ASN A 335 -11.28 -18.73 9.81
C ASN A 335 -11.06 -20.00 8.96
N ASP A 336 -10.19 -20.92 9.38
CA ASP A 336 -10.10 -22.29 8.87
C ASP A 336 -10.81 -23.35 9.71
N ASP A 337 -11.28 -23.04 10.92
CA ASP A 337 -12.12 -23.97 11.69
C ASP A 337 -13.55 -24.11 11.14
N GLY A 338 -14.00 -23.18 10.29
CA GLY A 338 -15.34 -23.14 9.71
C GLY A 338 -16.28 -22.12 10.36
N PHE A 339 -17.35 -21.76 9.64
CA PHE A 339 -18.29 -20.70 10.05
C PHE A 339 -19.09 -21.02 11.32
N GLY A 340 -19.11 -22.28 11.77
CA GLY A 340 -19.78 -22.74 12.99
C GLY A 340 -18.90 -22.68 14.26
N SER A 341 -17.63 -22.31 14.14
CA SER A 341 -16.67 -22.24 15.25
C SER A 341 -17.11 -21.26 16.33
N GLY A 342 -17.04 -21.69 17.60
CA GLY A 342 -17.36 -20.85 18.75
C GLY A 342 -16.44 -19.63 18.89
N ASN A 343 -15.14 -19.78 18.63
CA ASN A 343 -14.18 -18.66 18.68
C ASN A 343 -14.58 -17.56 17.69
N LEU A 344 -14.84 -17.93 16.44
CA LEU A 344 -15.18 -17.01 15.35
C LEU A 344 -16.53 -16.33 15.62
N ARG A 345 -17.54 -17.07 16.08
CA ARG A 345 -18.88 -16.53 16.38
C ARG A 345 -18.89 -15.60 17.58
N GLU A 346 -18.09 -15.88 18.60
CA GLU A 346 -17.92 -14.95 19.72
C GLU A 346 -17.17 -13.68 19.29
N MET A 347 -16.17 -13.78 18.41
CA MET A 347 -15.49 -12.61 17.86
C MET A 347 -16.44 -11.75 17.03
N TYR A 348 -17.25 -12.37 16.18
CA TYR A 348 -18.34 -11.71 15.45
C TYR A 348 -19.27 -10.95 16.41
N ARG A 349 -19.79 -11.62 17.44
CA ARG A 349 -20.69 -11.02 18.43
C ARG A 349 -20.05 -9.80 19.13
N ILE A 350 -18.80 -9.93 19.57
CA ILE A 350 -18.13 -8.87 20.34
C ILE A 350 -17.81 -7.65 19.45
N PHE A 351 -17.34 -7.82 18.22
CA PHE A 351 -17.16 -6.68 17.31
C PHE A 351 -18.49 -5.97 17.00
N LYS A 352 -19.59 -6.72 16.84
CA LYS A 352 -20.93 -6.13 16.69
C LYS A 352 -21.36 -5.36 17.95
N GLU A 353 -21.12 -5.89 19.14
CA GLU A 353 -21.39 -5.19 20.42
C GLU A 353 -20.56 -3.90 20.57
N LYS A 354 -19.38 -3.83 19.94
CA LYS A 354 -18.53 -2.63 19.88
C LYS A 354 -19.00 -1.58 18.87
N GLY A 355 -20.01 -1.90 18.06
CA GLY A 355 -20.62 -0.98 17.09
C GLY A 355 -20.02 -1.06 15.68
N HIS A 356 -19.16 -2.04 15.40
CA HIS A 356 -18.64 -2.26 14.05
C HIS A 356 -19.68 -2.87 13.11
N ASN A 357 -19.50 -2.63 11.81
CA ASN A 357 -20.25 -3.31 10.76
C ASN A 357 -19.49 -4.59 10.37
N VAL A 358 -19.96 -5.75 10.83
CA VAL A 358 -19.21 -7.01 10.71
C VAL A 358 -19.90 -7.97 9.77
N TRP A 359 -19.13 -8.53 8.83
CA TRP A 359 -19.53 -9.62 7.97
C TRP A 359 -18.61 -10.81 8.22
N LEU A 360 -19.13 -12.01 8.18
CA LEU A 360 -18.37 -13.24 8.35
C LEU A 360 -18.54 -14.08 7.09
N VAL A 361 -17.45 -14.48 6.47
CA VAL A 361 -17.46 -15.44 5.36
C VAL A 361 -16.37 -16.46 5.64
N ALA A 362 -16.75 -17.69 5.92
CA ALA A 362 -15.83 -18.74 6.31
C ALA A 362 -16.20 -20.09 5.65
N PRO A 363 -15.29 -21.08 5.68
CA PRO A 363 -15.57 -22.40 5.13
C PRO A 363 -16.82 -23.05 5.74
N ALA A 364 -17.56 -23.78 4.90
CA ALA A 364 -18.70 -24.58 5.34
C ALA A 364 -18.28 -25.72 6.28
N THR A 365 -17.07 -26.24 6.13
CA THR A 365 -16.49 -27.31 6.94
C THR A 365 -15.08 -26.94 7.39
N LYS A 366 -14.52 -27.66 8.37
CA LYS A 366 -13.15 -27.41 8.86
C LYS A 366 -12.11 -27.64 7.76
N GLN A 367 -11.14 -26.73 7.64
CA GLN A 367 -10.12 -26.67 6.59
C GLN A 367 -8.70 -26.48 7.17
N SER A 368 -8.33 -27.22 8.22
CA SER A 368 -6.98 -27.16 8.79
C SER A 368 -5.91 -27.63 7.78
N GLY A 369 -4.73 -27.01 7.83
CA GLY A 369 -3.58 -27.43 7.02
C GLY A 369 -3.63 -26.99 5.54
N LYS A 370 -4.47 -26.01 5.19
CA LYS A 370 -4.63 -25.55 3.81
C LYS A 370 -3.64 -24.47 3.36
N GLY A 371 -2.94 -23.82 4.29
CA GLY A 371 -2.02 -22.71 3.97
C GLY A 371 -2.70 -21.66 3.10
N GLY A 372 -2.00 -21.19 2.07
CA GLY A 372 -2.51 -20.27 1.04
C GLY A 372 -3.33 -20.91 -0.09
N THR A 373 -3.68 -22.20 -0.01
CA THR A 373 -4.43 -22.88 -1.08
C THR A 373 -5.77 -22.18 -1.32
N SER A 374 -6.08 -21.87 -2.57
CA SER A 374 -7.32 -21.18 -2.99
C SER A 374 -8.17 -22.13 -3.85
N ASP A 375 -8.78 -23.11 -3.20
CA ASP A 375 -9.62 -24.11 -3.86
C ASP A 375 -11.08 -23.63 -3.86
N PHE A 376 -11.62 -23.43 -5.06
CA PHE A 376 -13.01 -23.08 -5.29
C PHE A 376 -13.75 -24.36 -5.68
N THR A 377 -14.83 -24.69 -4.98
CA THR A 377 -15.58 -25.90 -5.31
C THR A 377 -16.10 -25.87 -6.74
N THR A 378 -16.05 -27.03 -7.40
CA THR A 378 -16.70 -27.27 -8.69
C THR A 378 -18.15 -27.70 -8.55
N GLU A 379 -18.62 -27.91 -7.32
CA GLU A 379 -19.98 -28.36 -7.01
C GLU A 379 -20.88 -27.16 -6.70
N GLY A 380 -22.03 -27.09 -7.38
CA GLY A 380 -23.02 -26.03 -7.12
C GLY A 380 -23.66 -26.13 -5.72
N ASN A 381 -23.68 -27.33 -5.14
CA ASN A 381 -24.33 -27.63 -3.87
C ASN A 381 -23.38 -28.40 -2.94
N LEU A 382 -23.64 -28.33 -1.63
CA LEU A 382 -22.91 -29.09 -0.62
C LEU A 382 -23.12 -30.60 -0.81
N THR A 383 -22.03 -31.35 -0.93
CA THR A 383 -22.05 -32.82 -1.10
C THR A 383 -22.22 -33.57 0.22
N ALA A 384 -21.95 -32.90 1.35
CA ALA A 384 -22.18 -33.33 2.72
C ALA A 384 -22.73 -32.16 3.54
N PRO A 385 -23.33 -32.39 4.73
CA PRO A 385 -23.69 -31.29 5.63
C PRO A 385 -22.46 -30.43 5.97
N SER A 386 -22.71 -29.15 6.28
CA SER A 386 -21.67 -28.27 6.81
C SER A 386 -21.25 -28.71 8.22
N GLN A 387 -20.22 -28.07 8.78
CA GLN A 387 -19.78 -28.27 10.16
C GLN A 387 -20.98 -28.23 11.13
N TYR A 388 -21.04 -29.19 12.05
CA TYR A 388 -22.11 -29.37 13.05
C TYR A 388 -23.53 -29.49 12.48
N ASP A 389 -23.66 -29.97 11.23
CA ASP A 389 -24.93 -30.14 10.52
C ASP A 389 -25.76 -28.84 10.43
N LEU A 390 -25.10 -27.68 10.48
CA LEU A 390 -25.77 -26.38 10.47
C LEU A 390 -26.51 -26.11 9.16
N ILE A 391 -25.94 -26.56 8.05
CA ILE A 391 -26.51 -26.49 6.71
C ILE A 391 -26.59 -27.93 6.16
N PRO A 392 -27.77 -28.36 5.69
CA PRO A 392 -27.94 -29.72 5.20
C PRO A 392 -27.23 -29.95 3.86
N LYS A 393 -26.89 -31.22 3.60
CA LYS A 393 -26.48 -31.68 2.27
C LYS A 393 -27.48 -31.24 1.20
N GLY A 394 -26.98 -30.82 0.04
CA GLY A 394 -27.80 -30.37 -1.08
C GLY A 394 -28.17 -28.89 -1.05
N ALA A 395 -27.86 -28.15 0.02
CA ALA A 395 -27.91 -26.69 0.00
C ALA A 395 -26.87 -26.10 -0.97
N PRO A 396 -27.03 -24.85 -1.46
CA PRO A 396 -26.04 -24.21 -2.32
C PRO A 396 -24.65 -24.16 -1.69
N SER A 397 -23.60 -24.17 -2.51
CA SER A 397 -22.19 -24.13 -2.06
C SER A 397 -21.78 -22.81 -1.39
N VAL A 398 -22.54 -21.75 -1.63
CA VAL A 398 -22.44 -20.45 -0.94
C VAL A 398 -23.81 -20.07 -0.41
N GLY A 399 -23.88 -19.64 0.84
CA GLY A 399 -25.12 -19.21 1.47
C GLY A 399 -24.88 -18.53 2.81
N HIS A 400 -25.95 -18.08 3.46
CA HIS A 400 -25.88 -17.46 4.78
C HIS A 400 -26.48 -18.35 5.86
N ASP A 401 -26.09 -18.08 7.10
CA ASP A 401 -26.68 -18.67 8.29
C ASP A 401 -28.19 -18.35 8.33
N PRO A 402 -29.06 -19.32 8.65
CA PRO A 402 -30.50 -19.08 8.73
C PRO A 402 -30.92 -18.06 9.78
N LYS A 403 -30.09 -17.83 10.81
CA LYS A 403 -30.36 -16.94 11.94
C LYS A 403 -29.73 -15.57 11.79
N ASP A 404 -28.76 -15.41 10.88
CA ASP A 404 -28.02 -14.16 10.68
C ASP A 404 -27.54 -14.03 9.23
N SER A 405 -28.10 -13.05 8.50
CA SER A 405 -27.79 -12.82 7.09
C SER A 405 -26.40 -12.21 6.83
N GLN A 406 -25.66 -11.82 7.86
CA GLN A 406 -24.28 -11.31 7.74
C GLN A 406 -23.22 -12.39 7.97
N ILE A 407 -23.65 -13.61 8.28
CA ILE A 407 -22.77 -14.76 8.47
C ILE A 407 -22.96 -15.70 7.29
N TRP A 408 -21.91 -15.89 6.52
CA TRP A 408 -21.89 -16.68 5.30
C TRP A 408 -20.97 -17.87 5.42
N TYR A 409 -21.37 -18.94 4.75
CA TYR A 409 -20.54 -20.10 4.51
C TYR A 409 -20.20 -20.20 3.02
N TYR A 410 -19.03 -20.72 2.72
CA TYR A 410 -18.65 -21.14 1.37
C TYR A 410 -17.97 -22.51 1.40
N ASN A 411 -18.31 -23.38 0.46
CA ASN A 411 -17.65 -24.67 0.28
C ASN A 411 -16.31 -24.48 -0.44
N GLY A 412 -15.27 -24.13 0.30
CA GLY A 412 -13.93 -23.91 -0.25
C GLY A 412 -12.91 -23.68 0.85
N THR A 413 -11.67 -23.42 0.45
CA THR A 413 -10.60 -23.11 1.40
C THR A 413 -10.78 -21.73 2.04
N PRO A 414 -10.12 -21.43 3.16
CA PRO A 414 -10.19 -20.12 3.81
C PRO A 414 -9.78 -18.96 2.88
N ALA A 415 -8.72 -19.12 2.09
CA ALA A 415 -8.32 -18.11 1.10
C ALA A 415 -9.40 -17.91 0.00
N ALA A 416 -10.02 -19.00 -0.49
CA ALA A 416 -11.13 -18.90 -1.42
C ALA A 416 -12.36 -18.21 -0.79
N CYS A 417 -12.63 -18.44 0.50
CA CYS A 417 -13.67 -17.72 1.24
C CYS A 417 -13.39 -16.22 1.31
N THR A 418 -12.12 -15.80 1.48
CA THR A 418 -11.74 -14.38 1.41
C THR A 418 -12.05 -13.80 0.02
N PHE A 419 -11.72 -14.48 -1.07
CA PHE A 419 -12.05 -13.99 -2.42
C PHE A 419 -13.55 -13.96 -2.68
N VAL A 420 -14.29 -15.01 -2.31
CA VAL A 420 -15.76 -15.04 -2.41
C VAL A 420 -16.39 -13.92 -1.60
N ALA A 421 -15.83 -13.60 -0.41
CA ALA A 421 -16.29 -12.48 0.38
C ALA A 421 -16.13 -11.15 -0.37
N LEU A 422 -14.92 -10.87 -0.85
CA LEU A 422 -14.55 -9.60 -1.48
C LEU A 422 -15.20 -9.41 -2.85
N ASP A 423 -15.29 -10.46 -3.65
CA ASP A 423 -15.69 -10.37 -5.06
C ASP A 423 -17.19 -10.71 -5.28
N TYR A 424 -17.86 -11.34 -4.30
CA TYR A 424 -19.25 -11.76 -4.43
C TYR A 424 -20.13 -11.36 -3.24
N VAL A 425 -19.79 -11.72 -2.00
CA VAL A 425 -20.68 -11.53 -0.85
C VAL A 425 -20.83 -10.05 -0.50
N LEU A 426 -19.72 -9.35 -0.26
CA LEU A 426 -19.76 -7.95 0.15
C LEU A 426 -20.37 -7.05 -0.94
N PRO A 427 -19.94 -7.12 -2.23
CA PRO A 427 -20.50 -6.24 -3.26
C PRO A 427 -21.99 -6.44 -3.52
N LYS A 428 -22.53 -7.63 -3.28
CA LYS A 428 -23.93 -7.96 -3.58
C LYS A 428 -24.87 -7.82 -2.39
N PHE A 429 -24.40 -8.12 -1.19
CA PHE A 429 -25.26 -8.27 -0.01
C PHE A 429 -24.92 -7.29 1.11
N ALA A 430 -23.70 -6.75 1.15
CA ALA A 430 -23.33 -5.72 2.11
C ALA A 430 -23.58 -4.31 1.58
N ASN A 431 -23.57 -3.33 2.48
CA ASN A 431 -23.63 -1.91 2.15
C ASN A 431 -22.24 -1.30 1.87
N PHE A 432 -21.22 -2.14 1.68
CA PHE A 432 -19.85 -1.79 1.32
C PHE A 432 -19.23 -2.92 0.49
N SER A 433 -18.27 -2.60 -0.37
CA SER A 433 -17.60 -3.59 -1.22
C SER A 433 -16.18 -3.93 -0.78
N VAL A 434 -15.54 -3.02 -0.03
CA VAL A 434 -14.17 -3.20 0.48
C VAL A 434 -14.20 -3.04 2.00
N PRO A 435 -13.81 -4.05 2.79
CA PRO A 435 -13.72 -3.93 4.23
C PRO A 435 -12.51 -3.07 4.63
N ASP A 436 -12.62 -2.35 5.75
CA ASP A 436 -11.53 -1.58 6.34
C ASP A 436 -10.46 -2.49 6.95
N LEU A 437 -10.88 -3.68 7.39
CA LEU A 437 -10.04 -4.68 8.05
C LEU A 437 -10.56 -6.11 7.78
N VAL A 438 -9.66 -7.03 7.50
CA VAL A 438 -9.94 -8.48 7.57
C VAL A 438 -9.33 -9.06 8.84
N VAL A 439 -10.12 -9.78 9.62
CA VAL A 439 -9.63 -10.51 10.81
C VAL A 439 -9.93 -11.99 10.63
N THR A 440 -8.89 -12.83 10.68
CA THR A 440 -9.03 -14.27 10.51
C THR A 440 -8.76 -15.01 11.83
N GLY A 441 -9.58 -16.01 12.15
CA GLY A 441 -9.56 -16.73 13.42
C GLY A 441 -10.68 -16.31 14.39
N PRO A 442 -10.49 -16.39 15.72
CA PRO A 442 -9.34 -17.00 16.39
C PRO A 442 -9.31 -18.51 16.14
N ASN A 443 -8.23 -19.02 15.55
CA ASN A 443 -8.05 -20.46 15.28
C ASN A 443 -7.96 -21.27 16.58
N TYR A 444 -8.49 -22.50 16.59
CA TYR A 444 -8.21 -23.47 17.65
C TYR A 444 -6.81 -24.07 17.50
N GLY A 445 -5.89 -23.61 18.36
CA GLY A 445 -4.48 -23.97 18.32
C GLY A 445 -3.62 -22.83 17.82
N THR A 446 -2.35 -22.81 18.24
CA THR A 446 -1.40 -21.77 17.89
C THR A 446 -0.79 -22.01 16.51
N ASN A 447 -0.46 -20.90 15.86
CA ASN A 447 0.14 -20.85 14.55
C ASN A 447 1.54 -20.19 14.65
N LEU A 448 2.55 -21.01 14.95
CA LEU A 448 3.91 -20.58 15.34
C LEU A 448 4.98 -21.02 14.35
N GLY A 449 6.04 -20.21 14.28
CA GLY A 449 7.21 -20.51 13.45
C GLY A 449 7.00 -20.21 11.97
N GLY A 450 8.09 -20.21 11.19
CA GLY A 450 8.01 -19.92 9.75
C GLY A 450 7.20 -20.94 8.95
N PHE A 451 7.13 -22.19 9.40
CA PHE A 451 6.37 -23.25 8.74
C PHE A 451 4.86 -23.01 8.73
N VAL A 452 4.36 -22.16 9.64
CA VAL A 452 2.93 -21.91 9.72
C VAL A 452 2.36 -21.20 8.50
N TRP A 453 3.18 -20.43 7.79
CA TRP A 453 2.74 -19.70 6.61
C TRP A 453 2.28 -20.63 5.48
N THR A 454 2.94 -21.79 5.34
CA THR A 454 2.60 -22.76 4.29
C THR A 454 1.48 -23.73 4.70
N LEU A 455 1.08 -23.76 5.97
CA LEU A 455 0.09 -24.70 6.49
C LEU A 455 -1.19 -24.07 7.06
N SER A 456 -1.11 -22.90 7.69
CA SER A 456 -2.25 -22.32 8.39
C SER A 456 -3.24 -21.73 7.40
N GLY A 457 -4.47 -22.27 7.40
CA GLY A 457 -5.56 -21.71 6.63
C GLY A 457 -5.98 -20.34 7.17
N THR A 458 -5.93 -20.15 8.50
CA THR A 458 -6.15 -18.84 9.15
C THR A 458 -5.16 -17.79 8.64
N ALA A 459 -3.86 -18.08 8.61
CA ALA A 459 -2.86 -17.16 8.07
C ALA A 459 -3.02 -16.96 6.55
N GLY A 460 -3.32 -18.02 5.80
CA GLY A 460 -3.55 -17.95 4.36
C GLY A 460 -4.74 -17.08 3.97
N ALA A 461 -5.82 -17.10 4.76
CA ALA A 461 -6.97 -16.21 4.57
C ALA A 461 -6.63 -14.73 4.79
N ALA A 462 -5.79 -14.42 5.78
CA ALA A 462 -5.30 -13.07 6.02
C ALA A 462 -4.39 -12.61 4.88
N TYR A 463 -3.49 -13.50 4.42
CA TYR A 463 -2.62 -13.21 3.28
C TYR A 463 -3.39 -12.91 1.99
N ALA A 464 -4.47 -13.65 1.72
CA ALA A 464 -5.34 -13.39 0.56
C ALA A 464 -5.92 -11.96 0.57
N ALA A 465 -6.23 -11.41 1.76
CA ALA A 465 -6.69 -10.04 1.92
C ALA A 465 -5.54 -9.03 1.79
N THR A 466 -4.39 -9.30 2.41
CA THR A 466 -3.18 -8.47 2.29
C THR A 466 -2.73 -8.31 0.84
N ASN A 467 -2.82 -9.37 0.03
CA ASN A 467 -2.53 -9.33 -1.41
C ASN A 467 -3.50 -8.45 -2.21
N ARG A 468 -4.67 -8.11 -1.66
CA ARG A 468 -5.63 -7.16 -2.22
C ARG A 468 -5.46 -5.75 -1.63
N GLY A 469 -4.38 -5.49 -0.90
CA GLY A 469 -4.10 -4.21 -0.26
C GLY A 469 -4.97 -3.92 0.97
N ILE A 470 -5.69 -4.92 1.50
CA ILE A 470 -6.56 -4.76 2.66
C ILE A 470 -5.79 -5.15 3.92
N PRO A 471 -5.76 -4.29 4.97
CA PRO A 471 -5.19 -4.63 6.26
C PRO A 471 -5.76 -5.96 6.78
N ALA A 472 -4.89 -6.86 7.24
CA ALA A 472 -5.32 -8.18 7.71
C ALA A 472 -4.60 -8.63 8.98
N ILE A 473 -5.35 -9.23 9.90
CA ILE A 473 -4.84 -9.77 11.17
C ILE A 473 -5.29 -11.23 11.29
N ALA A 474 -4.34 -12.16 11.37
CA ALA A 474 -4.57 -13.55 11.69
C ALA A 474 -4.39 -13.78 13.19
N ILE A 475 -5.37 -14.41 13.84
CA ILE A 475 -5.35 -14.64 15.29
C ILE A 475 -5.54 -16.13 15.58
N SER A 476 -4.77 -16.65 16.51
CA SER A 476 -4.76 -18.06 16.89
C SER A 476 -4.75 -18.18 18.42
N ALA A 477 -5.49 -19.12 18.99
CA ALA A 477 -5.66 -19.23 20.44
C ALA A 477 -5.46 -20.67 20.94
N SER A 478 -4.81 -20.80 22.10
CA SER A 478 -4.64 -22.09 22.76
C SER A 478 -5.89 -22.49 23.56
N ASN A 479 -6.93 -22.97 22.88
CA ASN A 479 -8.14 -23.48 23.50
C ASN A 479 -8.76 -24.66 22.73
N GLN A 480 -9.71 -25.36 23.37
CA GLN A 480 -10.41 -26.49 22.77
C GLN A 480 -11.52 -26.05 21.82
N GLU A 481 -11.71 -26.83 20.76
CA GLU A 481 -12.80 -26.65 19.80
C GLU A 481 -14.16 -26.79 20.47
N VAL A 482 -15.08 -25.87 20.14
CA VAL A 482 -16.45 -25.87 20.66
C VAL A 482 -17.42 -25.32 19.61
N PRO A 483 -18.56 -25.99 19.34
CA PRO A 483 -19.60 -25.43 18.47
C PRO A 483 -20.17 -24.13 19.03
N TYR A 484 -20.49 -23.16 18.17
CA TYR A 484 -20.97 -21.86 18.64
C TYR A 484 -22.21 -21.92 19.55
N PHE A 485 -23.12 -22.86 19.30
CA PHE A 485 -24.35 -23.01 20.08
C PHE A 485 -24.12 -23.65 21.47
N GLU A 486 -22.93 -24.18 21.73
CA GLU A 486 -22.53 -24.67 23.05
C GLU A 486 -21.84 -23.59 23.90
N VAL A 487 -21.54 -22.43 23.33
CA VAL A 487 -21.02 -21.26 24.05
C VAL A 487 -22.18 -20.57 24.79
N LYS A 488 -22.53 -21.13 25.96
CA LYS A 488 -23.72 -20.69 26.73
C LYS A 488 -23.47 -19.52 27.67
N ASN A 489 -22.22 -19.17 27.94
CA ASN A 489 -21.88 -18.12 28.91
C ASN A 489 -20.52 -17.47 28.58
N ARG A 490 -20.31 -16.27 29.15
CA ARG A 490 -19.09 -15.47 28.94
C ARG A 490 -17.83 -16.00 29.65
N THR A 491 -17.92 -17.16 30.32
CA THR A 491 -16.79 -17.85 30.95
C THR A 491 -16.26 -19.01 30.11
N ASN A 492 -16.83 -19.23 28.93
CA ASN A 492 -16.31 -20.21 27.99
C ASN A 492 -14.94 -19.75 27.45
N PRO A 493 -13.94 -20.63 27.32
CA PRO A 493 -12.65 -20.31 26.71
C PRO A 493 -12.74 -19.66 25.34
N ALA A 494 -13.76 -19.99 24.52
CA ALA A 494 -13.99 -19.34 23.24
C ALA A 494 -14.34 -17.85 23.37
N THR A 495 -15.15 -17.50 24.37
CA THR A 495 -15.42 -16.08 24.69
C THR A 495 -14.15 -15.37 25.14
N TRP A 496 -13.30 -16.02 25.95
CA TRP A 496 -12.04 -15.40 26.38
C TRP A 496 -11.08 -15.16 25.22
N ALA A 497 -10.92 -16.16 24.33
CA ALA A 497 -10.12 -16.03 23.13
C ALA A 497 -10.62 -14.89 22.25
N ALA A 498 -11.93 -14.81 22.00
CA ALA A 498 -12.55 -13.74 21.24
C ALA A 498 -12.39 -12.37 21.91
N GLN A 499 -12.54 -12.26 23.23
CA GLN A 499 -12.36 -11.01 23.97
C GLN A 499 -10.93 -10.48 23.88
N ALA A 500 -9.93 -11.34 24.08
CA ALA A 500 -8.53 -10.95 23.96
C ALA A 500 -8.19 -10.57 22.51
N SER A 501 -8.74 -11.28 21.53
CA SER A 501 -8.57 -11.00 20.09
C SER A 501 -9.15 -9.65 19.71
N VAL A 502 -10.41 -9.37 20.08
CA VAL A 502 -11.04 -8.07 19.81
C VAL A 502 -10.30 -6.95 20.54
N LYS A 503 -9.89 -7.15 21.79
CA LYS A 503 -9.10 -6.16 22.53
C LYS A 503 -7.79 -5.80 21.80
N PHE A 504 -7.09 -6.80 21.26
CA PHE A 504 -5.90 -6.55 20.44
C PHE A 504 -6.22 -5.68 19.23
N VAL A 505 -7.26 -6.05 18.48
CA VAL A 505 -7.67 -5.34 17.26
C VAL A 505 -8.13 -3.91 17.57
N GLU A 506 -8.92 -3.71 18.64
CA GLU A 506 -9.37 -2.39 19.10
C GLU A 506 -8.19 -1.49 19.49
N ASN A 507 -7.18 -2.04 20.17
CA ASN A 507 -5.96 -1.31 20.45
C ASN A 507 -5.24 -0.91 19.15
N PHE A 508 -5.16 -1.83 18.19
CA PHE A 508 -4.56 -1.58 16.88
C PHE A 508 -5.26 -0.43 16.14
N ILE A 509 -6.59 -0.45 16.14
CA ILE A 509 -7.44 0.59 15.56
C ILE A 509 -7.22 1.93 16.27
N ALA A 510 -7.19 1.93 17.60
CA ALA A 510 -7.04 3.15 18.40
C ALA A 510 -5.67 3.82 18.25
N THR A 511 -4.61 3.05 17.99
CA THR A 511 -3.24 3.56 17.81
C THR A 511 -2.89 3.88 16.36
N SER A 512 -3.78 3.58 15.40
CA SER A 512 -3.53 3.83 13.98
C SER A 512 -3.64 5.32 13.63
N PRO A 513 -2.88 5.82 12.64
CA PRO A 513 -2.99 7.21 12.19
C PRO A 513 -4.41 7.58 11.78
N LYS A 514 -4.86 8.77 12.16
CA LYS A 514 -6.17 9.29 11.70
C LYS A 514 -6.11 9.52 10.19
N ASN A 515 -7.06 8.92 9.47
CA ASN A 515 -7.17 8.98 8.00
C ASN A 515 -6.05 8.26 7.22
N GLY A 516 -5.26 7.40 7.87
CA GLY A 516 -4.31 6.49 7.21
C GLY A 516 -4.78 5.03 7.27
N PRO A 517 -4.15 4.12 6.50
CA PRO A 517 -4.48 2.70 6.59
C PRO A 517 -4.10 2.15 7.97
N LEU A 518 -4.89 1.21 8.50
CA LEU A 518 -4.63 0.58 9.80
C LEU A 518 -3.25 -0.07 9.86
N LEU A 519 -2.86 -0.73 8.78
CA LEU A 519 -1.55 -1.33 8.57
C LEU A 519 -0.93 -0.77 7.28
N PRO A 520 0.41 -0.68 7.18
CA PRO A 520 1.04 -0.40 5.90
C PRO A 520 0.63 -1.43 4.84
N ILE A 521 0.50 -1.00 3.59
CA ILE A 521 0.07 -1.87 2.49
C ILE A 521 1.05 -3.03 2.33
N GLY A 522 0.52 -4.25 2.15
CA GLY A 522 1.33 -5.46 2.03
C GLY A 522 1.74 -6.07 3.36
N TYR A 523 1.40 -5.45 4.50
CA TYR A 523 1.65 -6.00 5.83
C TYR A 523 0.39 -6.67 6.39
N GLY A 524 0.61 -7.81 7.04
CA GLY A 524 -0.37 -8.49 7.87
C GLY A 524 0.24 -8.83 9.23
N VAL A 525 -0.60 -9.02 10.24
CA VAL A 525 -0.16 -9.35 11.60
C VAL A 525 -0.62 -10.75 11.96
N ASN A 526 0.29 -11.58 12.48
CA ASN A 526 -0.03 -12.89 13.05
C ASN A 526 0.05 -12.81 14.58
N VAL A 527 -1.03 -13.16 15.26
CA VAL A 527 -1.19 -13.06 16.71
C VAL A 527 -1.46 -14.44 17.29
N ASN A 528 -0.71 -14.80 18.33
CA ASN A 528 -0.90 -16.05 19.05
C ASN A 528 -1.21 -15.77 20.51
N LEU A 529 -2.35 -16.30 20.97
CA LEU A 529 -2.79 -16.19 22.35
C LEU A 529 -2.39 -17.45 23.13
N PRO A 530 -1.82 -17.29 24.34
CA PRO A 530 -1.54 -18.42 25.23
C PRO A 530 -2.84 -19.05 25.73
N VAL A 531 -2.73 -20.08 26.57
CA VAL A 531 -3.90 -20.61 27.26
C VAL A 531 -4.47 -19.54 28.19
N LEU A 532 -5.69 -19.10 27.89
CA LEU A 532 -6.41 -18.13 28.71
C LEU A 532 -7.17 -18.84 29.83
N THR A 533 -7.05 -18.27 31.01
CA THR A 533 -7.66 -18.69 32.27
C THR A 533 -8.27 -17.47 32.93
N LYS A 534 -9.11 -17.68 33.94
CA LYS A 534 -9.69 -16.58 34.74
C LYS A 534 -8.64 -15.62 35.33
N LYS A 535 -7.38 -16.04 35.47
CA LYS A 535 -6.30 -15.23 36.04
C LYS A 535 -5.51 -14.41 35.00
N ASN A 536 -5.58 -14.75 33.71
CA ASN A 536 -4.77 -14.15 32.63
C ASN A 536 -5.59 -13.84 31.37
N LEU A 537 -6.82 -13.35 31.52
CA LEU A 537 -7.71 -12.99 30.40
C LEU A 537 -7.21 -11.82 29.53
N ASN A 538 -6.21 -11.10 30.00
CA ASN A 538 -5.63 -9.92 29.35
C ASN A 538 -4.10 -10.08 29.30
N PRO A 539 -3.57 -10.99 28.47
CA PRO A 539 -2.13 -11.10 28.31
C PRO A 539 -1.54 -9.82 27.71
N ASP A 540 -0.29 -9.52 28.06
CA ASP A 540 0.47 -8.47 27.39
C ASP A 540 0.86 -8.93 25.99
N PHE A 541 0.84 -8.01 25.03
CA PHE A 541 1.26 -8.28 23.66
C PHE A 541 2.73 -7.94 23.49
N VAL A 542 3.50 -8.92 23.02
CA VAL A 542 4.93 -8.79 22.78
C VAL A 542 5.18 -8.99 21.30
N GLN A 543 5.94 -8.09 20.68
CA GLN A 543 6.40 -8.26 19.32
C GLN A 543 7.50 -9.33 19.30
N THR A 544 7.37 -10.31 18.40
CA THR A 544 8.30 -11.45 18.32
C THR A 544 8.79 -11.63 16.89
N ARG A 545 9.98 -12.22 16.73
CA ARG A 545 10.41 -12.76 15.44
C ARG A 545 9.86 -14.17 15.22
N PHE A 546 9.70 -14.56 13.96
CA PHE A 546 9.18 -15.88 13.56
C PHE A 546 10.08 -17.05 14.00
N THR A 547 11.38 -16.83 14.08
CA THR A 547 12.39 -17.84 14.42
C THR A 547 12.74 -17.79 15.91
N GLY A 548 13.41 -18.81 16.45
CA GLY A 548 13.83 -18.83 17.86
C GLY A 548 12.84 -19.57 18.76
N ASN A 549 13.15 -20.83 19.06
CA ASN A 549 12.25 -21.81 19.67
C ASN A 549 10.95 -22.07 18.88
N ALA A 550 10.98 -21.87 17.57
CA ALA A 550 9.93 -22.26 16.65
C ALA A 550 9.90 -23.78 16.47
N HIS A 551 8.69 -24.35 16.48
CA HIS A 551 8.46 -25.75 16.13
C HIS A 551 8.69 -25.96 14.63
N VAL A 552 9.39 -27.04 14.30
CA VAL A 552 9.57 -27.52 12.92
C VAL A 552 9.12 -28.97 12.89
N ASN A 553 8.33 -29.33 11.88
CA ASN A 553 7.73 -30.66 11.81
C ASN A 553 8.63 -31.65 11.07
N GLU A 554 8.58 -32.91 11.51
CA GLU A 554 9.09 -34.08 10.79
C GLU A 554 7.93 -35.01 10.42
N ALA A 555 8.09 -35.73 9.30
CA ALA A 555 7.16 -36.78 8.91
C ALA A 555 7.49 -38.06 9.69
N VAL A 556 6.50 -38.61 10.38
CA VAL A 556 6.65 -39.81 11.22
C VAL A 556 5.84 -40.95 10.62
N LEU A 557 6.49 -42.04 10.27
CA LEU A 557 5.82 -43.25 9.79
C LEU A 557 5.20 -44.02 10.96
N ASP A 558 3.88 -44.13 11.00
CA ASP A 558 3.16 -45.14 11.78
C ASP A 558 3.36 -46.49 11.07
N LYS A 559 4.32 -47.29 11.57
CA LYS A 559 4.71 -48.56 10.95
C LYS A 559 3.60 -49.62 10.99
N GLU A 560 2.69 -49.54 11.94
CA GLU A 560 1.59 -50.50 12.06
C GLU A 560 0.51 -50.22 11.02
N LYS A 561 0.22 -48.94 10.77
CA LYS A 561 -0.80 -48.52 9.79
C LYS A 561 -0.25 -48.31 8.39
N GLY A 562 1.06 -48.19 8.23
CA GLY A 562 1.70 -47.85 6.96
C GLY A 562 1.40 -46.42 6.49
N THR A 563 1.07 -45.52 7.42
CA THR A 563 0.68 -44.12 7.14
C THR A 563 1.62 -43.14 7.80
N PHE A 564 1.75 -41.93 7.25
CA PHE A 564 2.51 -40.86 7.90
C PHE A 564 1.62 -39.98 8.79
N THR A 565 2.18 -39.58 9.92
CA THR A 565 1.74 -38.45 10.75
C THR A 565 2.87 -37.42 10.83
N TRP A 566 2.74 -36.41 11.69
CA TRP A 566 3.79 -35.44 11.95
C TRP A 566 4.17 -35.39 13.44
N ALA A 567 5.41 -34.98 13.72
CA ALA A 567 5.90 -34.65 15.06
C ALA A 567 6.79 -33.40 15.00
N ASN A 568 7.18 -32.86 16.15
CA ASN A 568 8.14 -31.76 16.22
C ASN A 568 9.58 -32.30 16.29
N ILE A 569 10.47 -31.77 15.45
CA ILE A 569 11.92 -32.05 15.51
C ILE A 569 12.47 -31.68 16.89
N LYS A 570 13.23 -32.59 17.51
CA LYS A 570 13.93 -32.39 18.78
C LYS A 570 15.40 -32.84 18.72
N PRO A 571 16.37 -32.03 19.17
CA PRO A 571 16.23 -30.63 19.61
C PRO A 571 15.79 -29.73 18.46
N TYR A 572 15.31 -28.52 18.76
CA TYR A 572 14.84 -27.58 17.72
C TYR A 572 15.87 -27.38 16.61
N ALA A 573 15.41 -27.35 15.36
CA ALA A 573 16.28 -27.26 14.18
C ALA A 573 17.13 -25.99 14.23
N ALA A 574 18.45 -26.16 14.38
CA ALA A 574 19.39 -25.06 14.62
C ALA A 574 19.37 -24.00 13.51
N GLY A 575 19.28 -24.41 12.24
CA GLY A 575 19.23 -23.49 11.10
C GLY A 575 17.98 -22.61 11.09
N VAL A 576 16.80 -23.18 11.37
CA VAL A 576 15.52 -22.43 11.39
C VAL A 576 15.39 -21.57 12.64
N ASN A 577 16.04 -21.95 13.74
CA ASN A 577 15.96 -21.24 15.02
C ASN A 577 17.04 -20.18 15.23
N ALA A 578 18.11 -20.22 14.42
CA ALA A 578 19.07 -19.14 14.32
C ALA A 578 18.38 -17.85 13.82
N CYS A 579 18.76 -16.71 14.41
CA CYS A 579 18.36 -15.43 13.87
C CYS A 579 19.32 -15.05 12.74
N ILE A 580 19.01 -15.51 11.53
CA ILE A 580 19.83 -15.24 10.34
C ILE A 580 19.34 -13.96 9.66
N ASN A 581 18.03 -13.70 9.69
CA ASN A 581 17.37 -12.54 9.09
C ASN A 581 16.27 -11.99 10.02
N GLY A 582 15.99 -10.69 9.90
CA GLY A 582 14.99 -9.98 10.69
C GLY A 582 15.58 -9.30 11.93
N ASP A 583 14.72 -8.71 12.76
CA ASP A 583 15.14 -8.04 13.99
C ASP A 583 15.48 -9.07 15.08
N CYS A 584 16.78 -9.32 15.28
CA CYS A 584 17.29 -10.26 16.27
C CYS A 584 17.21 -9.75 17.71
N SER A 585 16.87 -8.47 17.93
CA SER A 585 16.55 -7.97 19.26
C SER A 585 15.20 -8.50 19.75
N LEU A 586 14.32 -8.89 18.81
CA LEU A 586 13.04 -9.47 19.15
C LEU A 586 13.20 -10.90 19.67
N PRO A 587 12.45 -11.26 20.73
CA PRO A 587 12.41 -12.62 21.21
C PRO A 587 11.68 -13.53 20.22
N GLY A 588 12.02 -14.82 20.23
CA GLY A 588 11.39 -15.80 19.35
C GLY A 588 9.97 -16.16 19.78
N VAL A 589 9.09 -16.40 18.80
CA VAL A 589 7.64 -16.59 19.05
C VAL A 589 7.31 -17.74 20.01
N GLY A 590 8.16 -18.78 20.08
CA GLY A 590 7.93 -19.94 20.96
C GLY A 590 8.19 -19.69 22.44
N ILE A 591 8.82 -18.58 22.81
CA ILE A 591 9.25 -18.31 24.20
C ILE A 591 8.07 -17.97 25.13
N PHE A 592 7.04 -17.27 24.64
CA PHE A 592 6.00 -16.67 25.50
C PHE A 592 4.73 -17.51 25.66
N LEU A 593 4.59 -18.63 24.94
CA LEU A 593 3.37 -19.44 24.96
C LEU A 593 3.43 -20.60 25.96
N HIS A 594 4.60 -20.82 26.58
CA HIS A 594 4.83 -21.86 27.58
C HIS A 594 5.15 -21.31 28.99
N GLY A 595 4.94 -20.01 29.20
CA GLY A 595 5.17 -19.31 30.47
C GLY A 595 3.99 -19.36 31.44
#